data_AF-A0A8B8F9T6-F1
#
_entry.id   AF-A0A8B8F9T6-F1
#
_cell.length_a   1.000
_cell.length_b   1.000
_cell.length_c   1.000
_cell.angle_alpha   90.00
_cell.angle_beta   90.00
_cell.angle_gamma   90.00
#
_symmetry.space_group_name_H-M   'P 1'
#
loop_
_entity.id
_entity.type
_entity.pdbx_description
1 polymer ?
#
loop_
_entity_poly.entity_id
_entity_poly.type
_entity_poly.pdbx_seq_one_letter_code
_entity_poly.pdbx_strand_id
1 'polypeptide(L)'
;MPSNIHMIGHNLGAHVLGVCGANFYKLTKKKIGRITGLNPKGPMPISPWERLMNLRRLLKKDDAEFVDLIHTAKVDKFPRTTGHVEFYPNGGKTPQPGCTKENIENNMNDPENEDDETKQILELFCSDARSYEYYNESITNKSAFFSKLYDPKTKQTMKNENLPTNHMGHN
;
A
#
# COMPACT_ATOMS: atom_id res chain seq x y z
N MET A 1 -11.03 12.01 -20.27
CA MET A 1 -12.20 11.50 -19.51
C MET A 1 -11.75 11.09 -18.11
N PRO A 2 -12.65 10.90 -17.12
CA PRO A 2 -12.27 10.46 -15.76
C PRO A 2 -11.45 9.16 -15.73
N SER A 3 -11.63 8.30 -16.73
CA SER A 3 -10.83 7.10 -16.97
C SER A 3 -9.33 7.36 -17.25
N ASN A 4 -8.95 8.58 -17.63
CA ASN A 4 -7.55 8.98 -17.85
C ASN A 4 -6.89 9.53 -16.57
N ILE A 5 -7.61 9.56 -15.45
CA ILE A 5 -7.09 10.03 -14.18
C ILE A 5 -6.56 8.84 -13.39
N HIS A 6 -5.30 8.94 -12.96
CA HIS A 6 -4.66 8.02 -12.03
C HIS A 6 -4.29 8.79 -10.77
N MET A 7 -4.84 8.39 -9.63
CA MET A 7 -4.48 8.96 -8.33
C MET A 7 -3.59 7.99 -7.55
N ILE A 8 -2.56 8.51 -6.90
CA ILE A 8 -1.60 7.72 -6.12
C ILE A 8 -1.55 8.31 -4.71
N GLY A 9 -1.77 7.47 -3.70
CA GLY A 9 -1.84 7.92 -2.31
C GLY A 9 -1.01 7.03 -1.41
N HIS A 10 -0.11 7.64 -0.65
CA HIS A 10 0.71 6.95 0.34
C HIS A 10 0.05 6.98 1.72
N ASN A 11 0.15 5.86 2.43
CA ASN A 11 -0.24 5.73 3.81
C ASN A 11 -1.72 6.16 4.01
N LEU A 12 -2.00 7.16 4.85
CA LEU A 12 -3.36 7.70 5.04
C LEU A 12 -3.94 8.32 3.76
N GLY A 13 -3.10 8.85 2.88
CA GLY A 13 -3.50 9.44 1.60
C GLY A 13 -4.23 8.45 0.69
N ALA A 14 -3.91 7.15 0.77
CA ALA A 14 -4.63 6.11 0.02
C ALA A 14 -6.14 6.10 0.37
N HIS A 15 -6.49 6.29 1.64
CA HIS A 15 -7.89 6.33 2.08
C HIS A 15 -8.59 7.62 1.72
N VAL A 16 -7.87 8.75 1.74
CA VAL A 16 -8.37 10.03 1.23
C VAL A 16 -8.78 9.89 -0.23
N LEU A 17 -7.97 9.20 -1.04
CA LEU A 17 -8.29 8.91 -2.44
C LEU A 17 -9.49 7.97 -2.59
N GLY A 18 -9.65 6.99 -1.70
CA GLY A 18 -10.86 6.16 -1.66
C GLY A 18 -12.13 6.96 -1.38
N VAL A 19 -12.08 7.89 -0.43
CA VAL A 19 -13.18 8.83 -0.16
C VAL A 19 -13.43 9.73 -1.37
N CYS A 20 -12.37 10.21 -2.03
CA CYS A 20 -12.46 11.01 -3.25
C CYS A 20 -13.18 10.24 -4.37
N GLY A 21 -12.74 9.02 -4.69
CA GLY A 21 -13.33 8.17 -5.72
C GLY A 21 -14.80 7.84 -5.45
N ALA A 22 -15.13 7.47 -4.20
CA ALA A 22 -16.51 7.21 -3.79
C ALA A 22 -17.42 8.43 -3.96
N ASN A 23 -16.97 9.61 -3.53
CA ASN A 23 -17.74 10.84 -3.67
C ASN A 23 -17.85 11.29 -5.13
N PHE A 24 -16.77 11.15 -5.91
CA PHE A 24 -16.78 11.43 -7.34
C PHE A 24 -17.82 10.57 -8.06
N TYR A 25 -17.88 9.27 -7.79
CA TYR A 25 -18.90 8.38 -8.35
C TYR A 25 -20.32 8.76 -7.87
N LYS A 26 -20.49 9.10 -6.59
CA LYS A 26 -21.80 9.52 -6.06
C LYS A 26 -22.35 10.74 -6.82
N LEU A 27 -21.48 11.72 -7.10
CA LEU A 27 -21.81 12.98 -7.76
C LEU A 27 -21.99 12.85 -9.27
N THR A 28 -21.13 12.08 -9.94
CA THR A 28 -21.04 12.08 -11.41
C THR A 28 -21.55 10.81 -12.08
N LYS A 29 -21.75 9.74 -11.30
CA LYS A 29 -21.99 8.37 -11.79
C LYS A 29 -20.89 7.83 -12.71
N LYS A 30 -19.70 8.43 -12.68
CA LYS A 30 -18.50 8.00 -13.41
C LYS A 30 -17.42 7.57 -12.41
N LYS A 31 -16.57 6.63 -12.80
CA LYS A 31 -15.42 6.19 -12.01
C LYS A 31 -14.14 6.87 -12.48
N ILE A 32 -13.22 7.07 -11.55
CA ILE A 32 -11.83 7.44 -11.85
C ILE A 32 -11.12 6.21 -12.42
N GLY A 33 -10.21 6.40 -13.37
CA GLY A 33 -9.53 5.28 -14.04
C GLY A 33 -8.76 4.38 -13.09
N ARG A 34 -7.81 4.94 -12.33
CA ARG A 34 -6.97 4.14 -11.42
C ARG A 34 -6.71 4.83 -10.09
N ILE A 35 -6.71 4.06 -9.01
CA ILE A 35 -6.18 4.48 -7.71
C ILE A 35 -5.11 3.49 -7.27
N THR A 36 -3.89 3.96 -7.02
CA THR A 36 -2.84 3.16 -6.38
C THR A 36 -2.67 3.56 -4.92
N GLY A 37 -2.79 2.60 -4.01
CA GLY A 37 -2.54 2.79 -2.59
C GLY A 37 -1.16 2.27 -2.18
N LEU A 38 -0.29 3.16 -1.75
CA LEU A 38 1.07 2.84 -1.32
C LEU A 38 1.10 2.68 0.20
N ASN A 39 1.30 1.45 0.66
CA ASN A 39 1.23 1.00 2.05
C ASN A 39 0.07 1.64 2.85
N PRO A 40 -1.20 1.46 2.42
CA PRO A 40 -2.34 2.00 3.15
C PRO A 40 -2.35 1.47 4.58
N LYS A 41 -2.47 2.37 5.56
CA LYS A 41 -2.55 1.98 6.97
C LYS A 41 -3.76 1.05 7.20
N GLY A 42 -3.56 0.04 8.03
CA GLY A 42 -4.69 -0.73 8.56
C GLY A 42 -5.67 0.16 9.33
N PRO A 43 -6.89 -0.34 9.64
CA PRO A 43 -7.86 0.42 10.42
C PRO A 43 -7.22 0.88 11.74
N MET A 44 -7.06 2.20 11.89
CA MET A 44 -6.55 2.79 13.12
C MET A 44 -7.63 2.73 14.21
N PRO A 45 -7.24 2.64 15.50
CA PRO A 45 -8.14 2.95 16.60
C PRO A 45 -8.69 4.35 16.40
N ILE A 46 -10.02 4.49 16.42
CA ILE A 46 -10.70 5.78 16.27
C ILE A 46 -11.54 6.06 17.50
N SER A 47 -11.68 7.33 17.82
CA SER A 47 -12.58 7.79 18.87
C SER A 47 -14.03 7.39 18.56
N PRO A 48 -14.90 7.27 19.58
CA PRO A 48 -16.33 7.01 19.38
C PRO A 48 -17.00 8.02 18.43
N TRP A 49 -16.54 9.27 18.43
CA TRP A 49 -17.03 10.34 17.56
C TRP A 49 -16.71 10.09 16.08
N GLU A 50 -15.47 9.74 15.77
CA GLU A 50 -15.05 9.43 14.39
C GLU A 50 -15.77 8.19 13.84
N ARG A 51 -16.11 7.25 14.73
CA ARG A 51 -16.94 6.09 14.39
C ARG A 51 -18.35 6.51 13.99
N LEU A 52 -18.95 7.46 14.71
CA LEU A 52 -20.28 7.99 14.42
C LEU A 52 -20.34 8.71 13.07
N MET A 53 -19.26 9.40 12.70
CA MET A 53 -19.14 10.12 11.42
C MET A 53 -18.79 9.23 10.22
N ASN A 54 -18.68 7.91 10.39
CA ASN A 54 -18.21 7.00 9.35
C ASN A 54 -16.86 7.41 8.71
N LEU A 55 -15.98 8.08 9.47
CA LEU A 55 -14.64 8.48 9.02
C LEU A 55 -13.70 7.27 8.79
N ARG A 56 -14.21 6.05 8.99
CA ARG A 56 -13.50 4.76 8.87
C ARG A 56 -13.51 4.17 7.45
N ARG A 57 -13.79 4.97 6.40
CA ARG A 57 -13.80 4.44 5.02
C ARG A 57 -12.35 4.19 4.59
N LEU A 58 -11.98 2.92 4.52
CA LEU A 58 -10.77 2.48 3.83
C LEU A 58 -10.99 2.56 2.32
N LEU A 59 -9.88 2.66 1.58
CA LEU A 59 -9.85 2.49 0.13
C LEU A 59 -10.41 1.11 -0.23
N LYS A 60 -11.23 1.05 -1.27
CA LYS A 60 -11.89 -0.18 -1.75
C LYS A 60 -11.85 -0.25 -3.28
N LYS A 61 -11.98 -1.46 -3.81
CA LYS A 61 -12.00 -1.75 -5.24
C LYS A 61 -13.06 -0.98 -6.02
N ASP A 62 -14.17 -0.61 -5.38
CA ASP A 62 -15.26 0.14 -6.02
C ASP A 62 -14.97 1.64 -6.18
N ASP A 63 -13.91 2.17 -5.57
CA ASP A 63 -13.55 3.59 -5.61
C ASP A 63 -13.02 4.07 -6.98
N ALA A 64 -12.60 3.16 -7.85
CA ALA A 64 -12.14 3.43 -9.21
C ALA A 64 -12.50 2.28 -10.17
N GLU A 65 -12.14 2.43 -11.45
CA GLU A 65 -12.20 1.33 -12.43
C GLU A 65 -11.14 0.28 -12.11
N PHE A 66 -9.96 0.71 -11.71
CA PHE A 66 -8.89 -0.16 -11.22
C PHE A 66 -8.27 0.36 -9.91
N VAL A 67 -7.96 -0.55 -8.99
CA VAL A 67 -7.40 -0.23 -7.67
C VAL A 67 -6.34 -1.25 -7.34
N ASP A 68 -5.10 -0.81 -7.18
CA ASP A 68 -3.96 -1.65 -6.85
C ASP A 68 -3.23 -1.14 -5.60
N LEU A 69 -2.78 -2.07 -4.76
CA LEU A 69 -2.16 -1.74 -3.47
C LEU A 69 -0.76 -2.34 -3.38
N ILE A 70 0.17 -1.61 -2.76
CA ILE A 70 1.53 -2.10 -2.46
C ILE A 70 1.72 -2.09 -0.95
N HIS A 71 1.91 -3.25 -0.33
CA HIS A 71 2.10 -3.40 1.11
C HIS A 71 3.57 -3.68 1.42
N THR A 72 4.19 -2.79 2.17
CA THR A 72 5.62 -2.90 2.53
C THR A 72 5.85 -2.90 4.04
N ALA A 73 4.89 -2.50 4.86
CA ALA A 73 5.07 -2.46 6.31
C ALA A 73 3.92 -3.12 7.06
N LYS A 74 4.28 -4.02 7.99
CA LYS A 74 3.40 -4.61 9.02
C LYS A 74 2.19 -5.42 8.50
N VAL A 75 2.43 -6.33 7.57
CA VAL A 75 1.45 -7.37 7.21
C VAL A 75 1.58 -8.57 8.17
N ASP A 76 0.80 -8.56 9.25
CA ASP A 76 0.74 -9.69 10.20
C ASP A 76 -0.10 -10.86 9.65
N LYS A 77 -1.15 -10.53 8.87
CA LYS A 77 -2.02 -11.44 8.12
C LYS A 77 -2.44 -10.73 6.84
N PHE A 78 -2.63 -11.46 5.74
CA PHE A 78 -3.25 -10.90 4.54
C PHE A 78 -4.63 -10.33 4.92
N PRO A 79 -4.80 -8.99 4.95
CA PRO A 79 -6.06 -8.40 5.33
C PRO A 79 -7.14 -8.78 4.31
N ARG A 80 -8.41 -8.50 4.63
CA ARG A 80 -9.47 -8.63 3.62
C ARG A 80 -9.08 -7.77 2.42
N THR A 81 -9.04 -8.38 1.23
CA THR A 81 -8.63 -7.71 0.01
C THR A 81 -9.51 -6.49 -0.25
N THR A 82 -8.91 -5.32 -0.27
CA THR A 82 -9.58 -4.06 -0.59
C THR A 82 -9.25 -3.58 -1.99
N GLY A 83 -8.21 -4.09 -2.64
CA GLY A 83 -7.87 -3.81 -4.04
C GLY A 83 -8.46 -4.80 -5.05
N HIS A 84 -8.32 -4.47 -6.34
CA HIS A 84 -8.41 -5.46 -7.43
C HIS A 84 -7.16 -6.33 -7.46
N VAL A 85 -5.99 -5.73 -7.20
CA VAL A 85 -4.70 -6.42 -7.07
C VAL A 85 -3.96 -5.86 -5.85
N GLU A 86 -3.26 -6.73 -5.13
CA GLU A 86 -2.48 -6.35 -3.95
C GLU A 86 -1.11 -7.02 -4.01
N PHE A 87 -0.07 -6.20 -3.89
CA PHE A 87 1.32 -6.61 -3.97
C PHE A 87 1.93 -6.61 -2.57
N TYR A 88 2.68 -7.66 -2.27
CA TYR A 88 3.34 -7.88 -0.99
C TYR A 88 4.83 -8.12 -1.23
N PRO A 89 5.59 -7.11 -1.72
CA PRO A 89 7.04 -7.24 -1.89
C PRO A 89 7.69 -7.67 -0.57
N ASN A 90 8.56 -8.69 -0.65
CA ASN A 90 9.20 -9.30 0.52
C ASN A 90 8.20 -9.78 1.60
N GLY A 91 6.99 -10.16 1.17
CA GLY A 91 5.89 -10.57 2.05
C GLY A 91 5.15 -9.42 2.74
N GLY A 92 5.47 -8.16 2.42
CA GLY A 92 4.87 -6.96 3.01
C GLY A 92 5.17 -6.77 4.50
N LYS A 93 6.22 -7.44 5.00
CA LYS A 93 6.60 -7.42 6.41
C LYS A 93 7.57 -6.29 6.71
N THR A 94 7.63 -5.93 7.98
CA THR A 94 8.68 -5.09 8.56
C THR A 94 9.74 -6.00 9.21
N PRO A 95 11.04 -5.71 9.06
CA PRO A 95 11.62 -4.71 8.17
C PRO A 95 11.64 -5.17 6.71
N GLN A 96 11.50 -4.23 5.77
CA GLN A 96 11.87 -4.46 4.38
C GLN A 96 13.39 -4.56 4.24
N PRO A 97 13.91 -5.23 3.19
CA PRO A 97 15.34 -5.25 2.91
C PRO A 97 15.93 -3.83 2.87
N GLY A 98 17.00 -3.62 3.63
CA GLY A 98 17.64 -2.31 3.79
C GLY A 98 17.15 -1.47 4.97
N CYS A 99 16.08 -1.87 5.65
CA CYS A 99 15.47 -1.14 6.77
C CYS A 99 15.75 -1.75 8.15
N THR A 100 16.81 -2.53 8.32
CA THR A 100 17.20 -3.13 9.60
C THR A 100 17.91 -2.13 10.50
N LYS A 101 17.90 -2.37 11.82
CA LYS A 101 18.61 -1.56 12.84
C LYS A 101 20.02 -1.13 12.40
N GLU A 102 20.84 -2.07 11.95
CA GLU A 102 22.23 -1.84 11.51
C GLU A 102 22.35 -0.87 10.32
N ASN A 103 21.36 -0.84 9.43
CA ASN A 103 21.38 0.03 8.24
C ASN A 103 20.86 1.44 8.53
N ILE A 104 20.06 1.60 9.58
CA ILE A 104 19.48 2.88 10.01
C ILE A 104 20.52 3.68 10.82
N GLU A 105 21.31 2.99 11.65
CA GLU A 105 22.36 3.60 12.48
C GLU A 105 23.47 4.28 11.65
N ASN A 106 23.78 3.77 10.45
CA ASN A 106 24.81 4.35 9.56
C ASN A 106 24.47 5.74 8.97
N ASN A 107 23.26 6.27 9.20
CA ASN A 107 22.82 7.58 8.70
C ASN A 107 22.49 8.61 9.80
N MET A 108 22.59 8.24 11.09
CA MET A 108 22.26 9.14 12.20
C MET A 108 23.40 9.15 13.23
N ASN A 109 24.22 10.21 13.20
CA ASN A 109 25.16 10.57 14.28
C ASN A 109 24.39 11.11 15.50
N ASP A 110 23.42 10.35 16.01
CA ASP A 110 22.60 10.78 17.14
C ASP A 110 22.78 9.79 18.32
N PRO A 111 23.59 10.18 19.33
CA PRO A 111 23.92 9.34 20.47
C PRO A 111 22.75 9.12 21.45
N GLU A 112 21.55 9.68 21.20
CA GLU A 112 20.36 9.46 22.04
C GLU A 112 19.43 8.31 21.57
N ASN A 113 19.70 7.67 20.42
CA ASN A 113 18.85 6.61 19.84
C ASN A 113 19.16 5.19 20.36
N GLU A 114 19.12 4.99 21.68
CA GLU A 114 19.53 3.71 22.30
C GLU A 114 18.38 2.80 22.76
N ASP A 115 17.11 3.26 22.77
CA ASP A 115 16.00 2.41 23.17
C ASP A 115 15.40 1.57 22.03
N ASP A 116 15.01 0.34 22.38
CA ASP A 116 14.59 -0.69 21.43
C ASP A 116 13.24 -0.36 20.75
N GLU A 117 12.48 0.59 21.33
CA GLU A 117 11.21 1.10 20.81
C GLU A 117 11.43 2.09 19.66
N THR A 118 12.38 3.03 19.81
CA THR A 118 12.74 3.98 18.75
C THR A 118 13.27 3.27 17.51
N LYS A 119 14.08 2.21 17.70
CA LYS A 119 14.58 1.39 16.58
C LYS A 119 13.43 0.72 15.82
N GLN A 120 12.46 0.13 16.51
CA GLN A 120 11.29 -0.48 15.86
C GLN A 120 10.44 0.53 15.08
N ILE A 121 10.31 1.76 15.60
CA ILE A 121 9.62 2.85 14.91
C ILE A 121 10.34 3.24 13.62
N LEU A 122 11.68 3.34 13.65
CA LEU A 122 12.48 3.65 12.46
C LEU A 122 12.40 2.55 11.39
N GLU A 123 12.49 1.27 11.78
CA GLU A 123 12.31 0.14 10.86
C GLU A 123 10.94 0.17 10.18
N LEU A 124 9.89 0.53 10.93
CA LEU A 124 8.54 0.69 10.43
C LEU A 124 8.44 1.81 9.39
N PHE A 125 8.97 3.00 9.69
CA PHE A 125 8.93 4.13 8.75
C PHE A 125 9.75 3.91 7.50
N CYS A 126 10.94 3.31 7.62
CA CYS A 126 11.73 2.92 6.46
C CYS A 126 10.96 1.90 5.59
N SER A 127 10.35 0.90 6.21
CA SER A 127 9.54 -0.09 5.49
C SER A 127 8.29 0.54 4.87
N ASP A 128 7.65 1.50 5.51
CA ASP A 128 6.50 2.25 4.97
C ASP A 128 6.89 3.05 3.73
N ALA A 129 8.08 3.67 3.76
CA ALA A 129 8.64 4.44 2.65
C ALA A 129 8.94 3.61 1.40
N ARG A 130 9.36 2.35 1.58
CA ARG A 130 9.63 1.42 0.46
C ARG A 130 8.50 1.33 -0.56
N SER A 131 7.24 1.51 -0.14
CA SER A 131 6.09 1.42 -1.06
C SER A 131 6.13 2.47 -2.18
N TYR A 132 6.47 3.72 -1.87
CA TYR A 132 6.62 4.75 -2.89
C TYR A 132 7.97 4.68 -3.61
N GLU A 133 9.02 4.15 -2.98
CA GLU A 133 10.31 3.93 -3.64
C GLU A 133 10.20 2.87 -4.74
N TYR A 134 9.59 1.72 -4.45
CA TYR A 134 9.31 0.69 -5.45
C TYR A 134 8.40 1.23 -6.56
N TYR A 135 7.38 2.01 -6.20
CA TYR A 135 6.54 2.64 -7.21
C TYR A 135 7.35 3.58 -8.11
N ASN A 136 8.22 4.43 -7.54
CA ASN A 136 9.06 5.36 -8.30
C ASN A 136 10.02 4.62 -9.25
N GLU A 137 10.67 3.56 -8.79
CA GLU A 137 11.56 2.74 -9.64
C GLU A 137 10.79 2.07 -10.79
N SER A 138 9.56 1.62 -10.55
CA SER A 138 8.74 0.95 -11.57
C SER A 138 8.36 1.85 -12.75
N ILE A 139 8.41 3.18 -12.57
CA ILE A 139 8.15 4.16 -13.63
C ILE A 139 9.27 4.10 -14.68
N THR A 140 10.52 3.98 -14.23
CA THR A 140 11.69 3.99 -15.13
C THR A 140 12.09 2.59 -15.57
N ASN A 141 11.91 1.58 -14.70
CA ASN A 141 12.23 0.19 -14.98
C ASN A 141 10.96 -0.67 -15.07
N LYS A 142 10.43 -0.80 -16.29
CA LYS A 142 9.18 -1.54 -16.56
C LYS A 142 9.24 -3.03 -16.23
N SER A 143 10.44 -3.59 -16.08
CA SER A 143 10.65 -5.02 -15.80
C SER A 143 11.05 -5.29 -14.34
N ALA A 144 11.21 -4.27 -13.49
CA ALA A 144 11.78 -4.42 -12.14
C ALA A 144 10.97 -5.35 -11.23
N PHE A 145 9.63 -5.29 -11.32
CA PHE A 145 8.76 -5.89 -10.30
C PHE A 145 7.72 -6.85 -10.88
N PHE A 146 8.20 -7.90 -11.53
CA PHE A 146 7.35 -9.03 -11.89
C PHE A 146 6.82 -9.73 -10.62
N SER A 147 5.54 -10.06 -10.62
CA SER A 147 4.86 -10.67 -9.47
C SER A 147 4.20 -12.00 -9.86
N LYS A 148 4.02 -12.86 -8.86
CA LYS A 148 3.33 -14.15 -9.00
C LYS A 148 2.10 -14.16 -8.10
N LEU A 149 1.02 -14.74 -8.59
CA LEU A 149 -0.20 -14.92 -7.80
C LEU A 149 0.07 -15.86 -6.63
N TYR A 150 -0.36 -15.45 -5.44
CA TYR A 150 -0.19 -16.22 -4.21
C TYR A 150 -1.54 -16.43 -3.52
N ASP A 151 -1.86 -17.68 -3.19
CA ASP A 151 -3.02 -18.00 -2.37
C ASP A 151 -2.59 -18.10 -0.89
N PRO A 152 -3.04 -17.16 -0.03
CA PRO A 152 -2.66 -17.17 1.38
C PRO A 152 -3.30 -18.31 2.18
N LYS A 153 -4.35 -18.97 1.67
CA LYS A 153 -4.99 -20.11 2.34
C LYS A 153 -4.18 -21.39 2.14
N THR A 154 -3.78 -21.67 0.90
CA THR A 154 -2.99 -22.86 0.54
C THR A 154 -1.49 -22.63 0.68
N LYS A 155 -1.04 -21.38 0.82
CA LYS A 155 0.36 -20.95 0.81
C LYS A 155 1.10 -21.35 -0.46
N GLN A 156 0.39 -21.39 -1.59
CA GLN A 156 0.94 -21.77 -2.88
C GLN A 156 0.95 -20.62 -3.87
N THR A 157 1.98 -20.61 -4.70
CA THR A 157 2.01 -19.77 -5.90
C THR A 157 1.17 -20.41 -6.99
N MET A 158 0.22 -19.67 -7.56
CA MET A 158 -0.71 -20.17 -8.58
C MET A 158 -0.20 -19.85 -9.99
N LYS A 159 -0.60 -20.67 -10.98
CA LYS A 159 -0.31 -20.42 -12.39
C LYS A 159 -1.20 -19.28 -12.94
N ASN A 160 -0.57 -18.34 -13.64
CA ASN A 160 -1.14 -17.08 -14.12
C ASN A 160 -1.94 -17.29 -15.41
N GLU A 161 -3.27 -17.40 -15.34
CA GLU A 161 -4.07 -17.41 -16.57
C GLU A 161 -4.96 -16.18 -16.76
N ASN A 162 -5.30 -15.40 -15.72
CA ASN A 162 -6.24 -14.26 -15.87
C ASN A 162 -6.05 -13.11 -14.85
N LEU A 163 -4.82 -12.63 -14.62
CA LEU A 163 -4.60 -11.48 -13.73
C LEU A 163 -4.81 -10.14 -14.45
N PRO A 164 -5.42 -9.13 -13.79
CA PRO A 164 -5.52 -7.77 -14.34
C PRO A 164 -4.16 -7.12 -14.64
N THR A 165 -3.15 -7.43 -13.83
CA THR A 165 -1.73 -7.10 -14.06
C THR A 165 -0.86 -8.09 -13.27
N ASN A 166 0.35 -8.33 -13.75
CA ASN A 166 1.38 -9.12 -13.08
C ASN A 166 2.65 -8.30 -12.76
N HIS A 167 2.63 -6.98 -12.95
CA HIS A 167 3.72 -6.09 -12.56
C HIS A 167 3.27 -5.18 -11.42
N MET A 168 4.08 -5.08 -10.38
CA MET A 168 3.87 -4.14 -9.29
C MET A 168 4.33 -2.75 -9.71
N GLY A 169 3.57 -1.72 -9.32
CA GLY A 169 3.93 -0.32 -9.52
C GLY A 169 3.19 0.31 -10.69
N HIS A 170 3.89 1.11 -11.49
CA HIS A 170 3.30 2.00 -12.48
C HIS A 170 2.62 1.26 -13.65
N ASN A 171 3.20 0.14 -14.09
CA ASN A 171 2.82 -0.54 -15.33
C ASN A 171 1.62 -1.48 -15.19
#